data_AF-A0A2A2GVP4-F1
#
_entry.id   AF-A0A2A2GVP4-F1
#
_cell.length_a   1.000
_cell.length_b   1.000
_cell.length_c   1.000
_cell.angle_alpha   90.00
_cell.angle_beta   90.00
_cell.angle_gamma   90.00
#
_symmetry.space_group_name_H-M   'P 1'
#
loop_
_entity.id
_entity.type
_entity.pdbx_description
1 polymer ?
#
loop_
_entity_poly.entity_id
_entity_poly.type
_entity_poly.pdbx_seq_one_letter_code
_entity_poly.pdbx_strand_id
1 'polypeptide(L)'
;MNINVTVGGFLGKENLTGFQQDFKERGIINRFNVIEGRTRINVKLTEKNSVVSDFNFSGFEVNKQDWLHFAQDSLSWLSQFDMVCVSGSLPKGIDLDDFTDWMKQLRNQCMCVIFDSSREALIAGLKANPWLVKPNRHELESWIGHPLPSYQEIAKAAQQLRTQGIAH
;
A
#
# COMPACT_ATOMS: atom_id res chain seq x y z
N MET A 1 -21.84 -0.09 6.54
CA MET A 1 -21.73 0.37 5.13
C MET A 1 -21.73 -0.88 4.26
N ASN A 2 -22.68 -1.01 3.33
CA ASN A 2 -22.84 -2.20 2.48
C ASN A 2 -22.02 -2.02 1.19
N ILE A 3 -20.69 -1.95 1.32
CA ILE A 3 -19.76 -1.79 0.19
C ILE A 3 -19.17 -3.16 -0.12
N ASN A 4 -19.28 -3.61 -1.37
CA ASN A 4 -18.60 -4.81 -1.83
C ASN A 4 -17.11 -4.53 -1.97
N VAL A 5 -16.29 -5.27 -1.22
CA VAL A 5 -14.83 -5.10 -1.22
C VAL A 5 -14.16 -6.36 -1.73
N THR A 6 -13.20 -6.18 -2.63
CA THR A 6 -12.23 -7.20 -3.01
C THR A 6 -10.87 -6.81 -2.48
N VAL A 7 -10.13 -7.78 -1.96
CA VAL A 7 -8.77 -7.58 -1.42
C VAL A 7 -7.76 -8.36 -2.26
N GLY A 8 -6.58 -7.79 -2.44
CA GLY A 8 -5.48 -8.40 -3.19
C GLY A 8 -4.12 -7.99 -2.65
N GLY A 9 -3.07 -8.64 -3.13
CA GLY A 9 -1.69 -8.49 -2.65
C GLY A 9 -1.01 -9.85 -2.55
N PHE A 10 -0.13 -10.03 -1.57
CA PHE A 10 0.58 -11.28 -1.33
C PHE A 10 0.23 -11.92 0.02
N LEU A 11 0.09 -13.26 0.05
CA LEU A 11 0.01 -14.07 1.27
C LEU A 11 1.03 -15.19 1.22
N GLY A 12 1.67 -15.48 2.36
CA GLY A 12 2.57 -16.61 2.51
C GLY A 12 1.81 -17.92 2.70
N LYS A 13 2.29 -18.99 2.06
CA LYS A 13 1.73 -20.34 2.15
C LYS A 13 1.66 -20.87 3.59
N GLU A 14 2.67 -20.58 4.40
CA GLU A 14 2.83 -21.21 5.72
C GLU A 14 1.74 -20.84 6.76
N ASN A 15 1.07 -19.70 6.60
CA ASN A 15 0.05 -19.22 7.52
C ASN A 15 -1.20 -18.69 6.81
N LEU A 16 -1.51 -19.27 5.64
CA LEU A 16 -2.64 -18.87 4.79
C LEU A 16 -4.02 -19.15 5.41
N THR A 17 -4.16 -20.23 6.17
CA THR A 17 -5.46 -20.75 6.63
C THR A 17 -6.28 -19.72 7.42
N GLY A 18 -5.64 -18.94 8.30
CA GLY A 18 -6.32 -17.91 9.09
C GLY A 18 -6.96 -16.83 8.22
N PHE A 19 -6.24 -16.35 7.20
CA PHE A 19 -6.76 -15.34 6.27
C PHE A 19 -7.95 -15.86 5.45
N GLN A 20 -7.87 -17.09 4.95
CA GLN A 20 -8.96 -17.68 4.17
C GLN A 20 -10.24 -17.82 4.98
N GLN A 21 -10.11 -18.22 6.25
CA GLN A 21 -11.25 -18.32 7.16
C GLN A 21 -11.85 -16.93 7.41
N ASP A 22 -11.01 -15.93 7.73
CA ASP A 22 -11.46 -14.56 7.97
C ASP A 22 -12.18 -13.94 6.76
N PHE A 23 -11.66 -14.14 5.55
CA PHE A 23 -12.31 -13.63 4.33
C PHE A 23 -13.68 -14.27 4.11
N LYS A 24 -13.78 -15.59 4.32
CA LYS A 24 -15.04 -16.33 4.18
C LYS A 24 -16.09 -15.86 5.18
N GLU A 25 -15.72 -15.72 6.45
CA GLU A 25 -16.62 -15.27 7.51
C GLU A 25 -17.13 -13.85 7.29
N ARG A 26 -16.30 -12.99 6.71
CA ARG A 26 -16.61 -11.58 6.44
C ARG A 26 -17.25 -11.33 5.08
N GLY A 27 -17.38 -12.37 4.24
CA GLY A 27 -17.90 -12.23 2.87
C GLY A 27 -17.01 -11.38 1.95
N ILE A 28 -15.69 -11.36 2.21
CA ILE A 28 -14.72 -10.59 1.43
C ILE A 28 -14.24 -11.42 0.24
N ILE A 29 -14.27 -10.83 -0.96
CA ILE A 29 -13.71 -11.48 -2.16
C ILE A 29 -12.18 -11.41 -2.10
N ASN A 30 -11.54 -12.58 -2.15
CA ASN A 30 -10.09 -12.73 -2.03
C ASN A 30 -9.42 -12.90 -3.41
N ARG A 31 -8.47 -12.02 -3.75
CA ARG A 31 -7.60 -12.04 -4.95
C ARG A 31 -6.12 -11.97 -4.58
N PHE A 32 -5.72 -12.50 -3.41
CA PHE A 32 -4.31 -12.54 -3.01
C PHE A 32 -3.52 -13.59 -3.80
N ASN A 33 -2.33 -13.22 -4.26
CA ASN A 33 -1.34 -14.15 -4.80
C ASN A 33 -0.64 -14.87 -3.64
N VAL A 34 -0.64 -16.19 -3.68
CA VAL A 34 -0.05 -17.03 -2.64
C VAL A 34 1.39 -17.39 -3.03
N ILE A 35 2.35 -16.99 -2.20
CA ILE A 35 3.79 -17.15 -2.46
C ILE A 35 4.47 -17.94 -1.34
N GLU A 36 5.70 -18.40 -1.59
CA GLU A 36 6.49 -19.14 -0.59
C GLU A 36 6.76 -18.31 0.67
N GLY A 37 6.92 -19.02 1.80
CA GLY A 37 7.18 -18.41 3.09
C GLY A 37 5.92 -18.02 3.86
N ARG A 38 6.07 -17.03 4.76
CA ARG A 38 5.08 -16.68 5.78
C ARG A 38 4.66 -15.21 5.70
N THR A 39 3.36 -14.93 5.73
CA THR A 39 2.85 -13.56 5.94
C THR A 39 3.31 -13.06 7.30
N ARG A 40 3.87 -11.85 7.37
CA ARG A 40 4.38 -11.28 8.62
C ARG A 40 3.37 -11.34 9.76
N ILE A 41 3.87 -11.55 10.96
CA ILE A 41 3.09 -11.45 12.21
C ILE A 41 3.52 -10.15 12.89
N ASN A 42 2.56 -9.31 13.28
CA ASN A 42 2.83 -8.13 14.10
C ASN A 42 2.21 -8.36 15.47
N VAL A 43 2.99 -8.20 16.53
CA VAL A 43 2.53 -8.37 17.91
C VAL A 43 2.56 -7.02 18.60
N LYS A 44 1.41 -6.61 19.15
CA LYS A 44 1.28 -5.38 19.95
C LYS A 44 1.09 -5.76 21.41
N LEU A 45 2.09 -5.51 22.24
CA LEU A 45 2.00 -5.73 23.69
C LEU A 45 1.50 -4.44 24.34
N THR A 46 0.32 -4.48 24.95
CA THR A 46 -0.23 -3.33 25.70
C THR A 46 -0.10 -3.61 27.19
N GLU A 47 0.68 -2.78 27.88
CA GLU A 47 0.83 -2.83 29.33
C GLU A 47 -0.32 -2.08 30.04
N LYS A 48 -0.54 -2.37 31.33
CA LYS A 48 -1.59 -1.74 32.14
C LYS A 48 -1.43 -0.21 32.27
N ASN A 49 -0.22 0.30 32.07
CA ASN A 49 0.12 1.74 32.07
C ASN A 49 -0.09 2.40 30.69
N SER A 50 -0.75 1.72 29.73
CA SER A 50 -0.96 2.18 28.34
C SER A 50 0.32 2.32 27.51
N VAL A 51 1.46 1.79 27.96
CA VAL A 51 2.64 1.62 27.12
C VAL A 51 2.36 0.51 26.11
N VAL A 52 2.57 0.80 24.83
CA VAL A 52 2.42 -0.17 23.73
C VAL A 52 3.79 -0.45 23.15
N SER A 53 4.21 -1.72 23.17
CA SER A 53 5.42 -2.21 22.52
C SER A 53 5.06 -2.98 21.26
N ASP A 54 5.64 -2.57 20.13
CA ASP A 54 5.39 -3.16 18.82
C ASP A 54 6.53 -4.09 18.39
N PHE A 55 6.21 -5.36 18.15
CA PHE A 55 7.13 -6.36 17.59
C PHE A 55 6.69 -6.70 16.16
N ASN A 56 7.48 -6.25 15.18
CA ASN A 56 7.23 -6.50 13.76
C ASN A 56 8.17 -7.59 13.26
N PHE A 57 7.66 -8.78 13.01
CA PHE A 57 8.45 -9.88 12.45
C PHE A 57 8.58 -9.72 10.94
N SER A 58 9.70 -10.17 10.38
CA SER A 58 9.89 -10.27 8.93
C SER A 58 8.85 -11.23 8.34
N GLY A 59 8.29 -10.85 7.19
CA GLY A 59 7.48 -11.75 6.37
C GLY A 59 8.30 -12.39 5.26
N PHE A 60 7.60 -12.95 4.28
CA PHE A 60 8.15 -13.38 3.00
C PHE A 60 8.93 -12.25 2.28
N GLU A 61 9.76 -12.67 1.35
CA GLU A 61 10.38 -11.81 0.34
C GLU A 61 9.72 -12.12 -1.01
N VAL A 62 9.32 -11.09 -1.73
CA VAL A 62 8.68 -11.24 -3.05
C VAL A 62 9.79 -11.28 -4.09
N ASN A 63 9.93 -12.40 -4.79
CA ASN A 63 10.86 -12.49 -5.90
C ASN A 63 10.26 -11.83 -7.17
N LYS A 64 11.10 -11.60 -8.17
CA LYS A 64 10.72 -10.94 -9.43
C LYS A 64 9.60 -11.67 -10.17
N GLN A 65 9.57 -13.01 -10.15
CA GLN A 65 8.55 -13.79 -10.85
C GLN A 65 7.18 -13.63 -10.17
N ASP A 66 7.13 -13.69 -8.85
CA ASP A 66 5.91 -13.48 -8.07
C ASP A 66 5.38 -12.06 -8.24
N TRP A 67 6.26 -11.06 -8.28
CA TRP A 67 5.88 -9.68 -8.58
C TRP A 67 5.28 -9.54 -9.99
N LEU A 68 5.93 -10.08 -11.02
CA LEU A 68 5.44 -10.01 -12.40
C LEU A 68 4.07 -10.68 -12.54
N HIS A 69 3.88 -11.84 -11.90
CA HIS A 69 2.60 -12.52 -11.87
C HIS A 69 1.53 -11.63 -11.19
N PHE A 70 1.83 -11.08 -10.01
CA PHE A 70 0.91 -10.16 -9.33
C PHE A 70 0.56 -8.94 -10.18
N ALA A 71 1.55 -8.30 -10.79
CA ALA A 71 1.33 -7.13 -11.62
C ALA A 71 0.42 -7.44 -12.81
N GLN A 72 0.65 -8.55 -13.51
CA GLN A 72 -0.17 -8.99 -14.64
C GLN A 72 -1.58 -9.39 -14.21
N ASP A 73 -1.70 -10.22 -13.17
CA ASP A 73 -3.00 -10.69 -12.68
C ASP A 73 -3.84 -9.51 -12.17
N SER A 74 -3.28 -8.68 -11.29
CA SER A 74 -4.01 -7.54 -10.71
C SER A 74 -4.53 -6.59 -11.79
N LEU A 75 -3.69 -6.20 -12.75
CA LEU A 75 -4.09 -5.32 -13.85
C LEU A 75 -5.14 -5.96 -14.80
N SER A 76 -5.35 -7.28 -14.75
CA SER A 76 -6.39 -7.94 -15.54
C SER A 76 -7.80 -7.73 -14.99
N TRP A 77 -7.92 -7.50 -13.67
CA TRP A 77 -9.22 -7.38 -12.99
C TRP A 77 -9.43 -6.02 -12.33
N LEU A 78 -8.40 -5.20 -12.12
CA LEU A 78 -8.51 -3.90 -11.44
C LEU A 78 -9.40 -2.90 -12.20
N SER A 79 -9.50 -3.02 -13.53
CA SER A 79 -10.33 -2.17 -14.38
C SER A 79 -11.84 -2.29 -14.12
N GLN A 80 -12.28 -3.35 -13.43
CA GLN A 80 -13.69 -3.53 -13.08
C GLN A 80 -14.13 -2.73 -11.84
N PHE A 81 -13.19 -2.04 -11.17
CA PHE A 81 -13.45 -1.28 -9.94
C PHE A 81 -13.44 0.22 -10.22
N ASP A 82 -14.47 0.91 -9.69
CA ASP A 82 -14.55 2.37 -9.75
C ASP A 82 -13.49 3.06 -8.88
N MET A 83 -12.99 2.36 -7.86
CA MET A 83 -12.03 2.87 -6.89
C MET A 83 -11.08 1.76 -6.43
N VAL A 84 -9.79 2.07 -6.39
CA VAL A 84 -8.73 1.17 -5.91
C VAL A 84 -7.94 1.87 -4.80
N CYS A 85 -7.80 1.19 -3.66
CA CYS A 85 -6.93 1.65 -2.59
C CYS A 85 -5.63 0.84 -2.58
N VAL A 86 -4.50 1.51 -2.73
CA VAL A 86 -3.16 0.93 -2.58
C VAL A 86 -2.59 1.45 -1.27
N SER A 87 -2.36 0.55 -0.32
CA SER A 87 -1.97 0.96 1.03
C SER A 87 -0.88 0.09 1.65
N GLY A 88 -0.08 0.70 2.51
CA GLY A 88 0.96 0.02 3.29
C GLY A 88 2.35 0.10 2.66
N SER A 89 3.34 -0.42 3.40
CA SER A 89 4.73 -0.52 2.96
C SER A 89 4.93 -1.64 1.95
N LEU A 90 5.85 -1.46 1.00
CA LEU A 90 6.26 -2.54 0.10
C LEU A 90 6.92 -3.69 0.87
N PRO A 91 6.57 -4.96 0.56
CA PRO A 91 7.35 -6.10 1.04
C PRO A 91 8.76 -6.07 0.44
N LYS A 92 9.69 -6.76 1.10
CA LYS A 92 11.07 -6.90 0.60
C LYS A 92 11.07 -7.62 -0.75
N GLY A 93 12.02 -7.25 -1.60
CA GLY A 93 12.25 -7.87 -2.92
C GLY A 93 11.52 -7.19 -4.09
N ILE A 94 10.61 -6.26 -3.83
CA ILE A 94 9.98 -5.44 -4.88
C ILE A 94 10.89 -4.24 -5.20
N ASP A 95 11.24 -4.10 -6.47
CA ASP A 95 11.97 -2.95 -6.98
C ASP A 95 11.04 -1.71 -7.09
N LEU A 96 11.57 -0.53 -6.76
CA LEU A 96 10.79 0.71 -6.72
C LEU A 96 10.35 1.18 -8.11
N ASP A 97 11.14 0.92 -9.16
CA ASP A 97 10.79 1.27 -10.53
C ASP A 97 9.70 0.32 -11.05
N ASP A 98 9.83 -0.98 -10.76
CA ASP A 98 8.79 -1.97 -11.03
C ASP A 98 7.45 -1.61 -10.35
N PHE A 99 7.48 -1.18 -9.08
CA PHE A 99 6.29 -0.69 -8.37
C PHE A 99 5.73 0.59 -8.99
N THR A 100 6.60 1.53 -9.36
CA THR A 100 6.20 2.78 -10.02
C THR A 100 5.48 2.50 -11.34
N ASP A 101 5.98 1.56 -12.15
CA ASP A 101 5.40 1.22 -13.44
C ASP A 101 4.07 0.48 -13.30
N TRP A 102 3.92 -0.37 -12.28
CA TRP A 102 2.62 -0.95 -11.94
C TRP A 102 1.61 0.12 -11.50
N MET A 103 2.01 1.07 -10.64
CA MET A 103 1.15 2.17 -10.21
C MET A 103 0.68 3.02 -11.40
N LYS A 104 1.56 3.35 -12.36
CA LYS A 104 1.19 4.09 -13.57
C LYS A 104 0.18 3.33 -14.42
N GLN A 105 0.38 2.03 -14.62
CA GLN A 105 -0.57 1.18 -15.37
C GLN A 105 -1.92 1.11 -14.68
N LEU A 106 -1.94 0.94 -13.36
CA LEU A 106 -3.17 0.98 -12.56
C LEU A 106 -3.89 2.33 -12.73
N ARG A 107 -3.18 3.44 -12.69
CA ARG A 107 -3.76 4.79 -12.89
C ARG A 107 -4.38 4.99 -14.26
N ASN A 108 -3.82 4.36 -15.30
CA ASN A 108 -4.40 4.38 -16.63
C ASN A 108 -5.70 3.56 -16.73
N GLN A 109 -5.89 2.56 -15.87
CA GLN A 109 -7.09 1.70 -15.86
C GLN A 109 -8.17 2.18 -14.89
N CYS A 110 -7.80 2.83 -13.79
CA CYS A 110 -8.71 3.30 -12.75
C CYS A 110 -8.43 4.77 -12.40
N MET A 111 -9.42 5.63 -12.62
CA MET A 111 -9.31 7.07 -12.36
C MET A 111 -9.28 7.40 -10.85
N CYS A 112 -9.88 6.58 -9.98
CA CYS A 112 -9.92 6.81 -8.55
C CYS A 112 -8.97 5.87 -7.80
N VAL A 113 -7.67 6.17 -7.84
CA VAL A 113 -6.67 5.46 -7.02
C VAL A 113 -6.36 6.27 -5.77
N ILE A 114 -6.69 5.70 -4.62
CA ILE A 114 -6.34 6.22 -3.31
C ILE A 114 -5.02 5.56 -2.90
N PHE A 115 -4.05 6.36 -2.49
CA PHE A 115 -2.72 5.87 -2.13
C PHE A 115 -2.29 6.35 -0.74
N ASP A 116 -2.07 5.39 0.16
CA ASP A 116 -1.61 5.63 1.54
C ASP A 116 -0.43 4.71 1.86
N SER A 117 0.78 5.22 1.63
CA SER A 117 2.02 4.49 1.85
C SER A 117 3.03 5.37 2.59
N SER A 118 4.19 4.82 2.87
CA SER A 118 5.25 5.48 3.63
C SER A 118 6.62 5.25 2.99
N ARG A 119 7.60 6.10 3.35
CA ARG A 119 9.00 5.96 2.93
C ARG A 119 9.17 5.91 1.41
N GLU A 120 10.10 5.10 0.92
CA GLU A 120 10.44 4.95 -0.50
C GLU A 120 9.24 4.54 -1.37
N ALA A 121 8.34 3.71 -0.82
CA ALA A 121 7.11 3.30 -1.52
C ALA A 121 6.20 4.50 -1.80
N LEU A 122 6.07 5.44 -0.85
CA LEU A 122 5.33 6.68 -1.07
C LEU A 122 5.95 7.47 -2.22
N ILE A 123 7.26 7.71 -2.19
CA ILE A 123 7.95 8.49 -3.22
C ILE A 123 7.79 7.84 -4.61
N ALA A 124 7.95 6.52 -4.70
CA ALA A 124 7.76 5.77 -5.93
C ALA A 124 6.31 5.85 -6.45
N GLY A 125 5.32 5.61 -5.60
CA GLY A 125 3.91 5.62 -5.98
C GLY A 125 3.37 7.00 -6.35
N LEU A 126 3.91 8.08 -5.75
CA LEU A 126 3.54 9.47 -6.10
C LEU A 126 3.84 9.81 -7.55
N LYS A 127 4.85 9.19 -8.17
CA LYS A 127 5.20 9.38 -9.59
C LYS A 127 4.08 8.95 -10.56
N ALA A 128 3.09 8.20 -10.08
CA ALA A 128 1.94 7.78 -10.88
C ALA A 128 0.76 8.77 -10.80
N ASN A 129 0.85 9.85 -10.01
CA ASN A 129 -0.23 10.81 -9.79
C ASN A 129 -1.54 10.13 -9.32
N PRO A 130 -1.53 9.44 -8.16
CA PRO A 130 -2.75 8.94 -7.53
C PRO A 130 -3.80 10.04 -7.38
N TRP A 131 -5.07 9.64 -7.38
CA TRP A 131 -6.18 10.59 -7.28
C TRP A 131 -6.24 11.24 -5.90
N LEU A 132 -6.02 10.46 -4.84
CA LEU A 132 -5.97 10.94 -3.46
C LEU A 132 -4.75 10.39 -2.72
N VAL A 133 -4.08 11.23 -1.95
CA VAL A 133 -3.03 10.81 -1.00
C VAL A 133 -3.25 11.37 0.39
N LYS A 134 -2.70 10.69 1.41
CA LYS A 134 -2.78 11.14 2.80
C LYS A 134 -1.39 11.15 3.49
N PRO A 135 -0.41 11.92 3.01
CA PRO A 135 0.89 11.96 3.64
C PRO A 135 0.80 12.67 5.00
N ASN A 136 1.48 12.13 6.00
CA ASN A 136 1.73 12.84 7.25
C ASN A 136 2.95 13.79 7.10
N ARG A 137 3.25 14.58 8.13
CA ARG A 137 4.37 15.54 8.11
C ARG A 137 5.71 14.89 7.76
N HIS A 138 6.04 13.75 8.38
CA HIS A 138 7.33 13.08 8.16
C HIS A 138 7.45 12.53 6.73
N GLU A 139 6.34 12.08 6.16
CA GLU A 139 6.25 11.65 4.77
C GLU A 139 6.45 12.83 3.80
N LEU A 140 5.85 13.99 4.08
CA LEU A 140 6.08 15.22 3.31
C LEU A 140 7.53 15.71 3.41
N GLU A 141 8.11 15.68 4.61
CA GLU A 141 9.52 16.03 4.84
C GLU A 141 10.46 15.10 4.05
N SER A 142 10.15 13.80 4.02
CA SER A 142 10.92 12.80 3.27
C SER A 142 10.81 13.01 1.76
N TRP A 143 9.62 13.36 1.27
CA TRP A 143 9.38 13.62 -0.15
C TRP A 143 10.04 14.93 -0.62
N ILE A 144 9.94 16.00 0.16
CA ILE A 144 10.52 17.31 -0.20
C ILE A 144 12.03 17.40 0.05
N GLY A 145 12.56 16.49 0.88
CA GLY A 145 13.99 16.38 1.18
C GLY A 145 14.49 17.34 2.27
N HIS A 146 13.61 18.01 3.01
CA HIS A 146 13.98 18.89 4.12
C HIS A 146 12.90 18.96 5.22
N PRO A 147 13.26 19.35 6.46
CA PRO A 147 12.29 19.53 7.55
C PRO A 147 11.24 20.59 7.24
N LEU A 148 10.03 20.44 7.81
CA LEU A 148 8.90 21.35 7.66
C LEU A 148 8.42 21.83 9.05
N PRO A 149 9.20 22.66 9.78
CA PRO A 149 8.93 23.10 11.15
C PRO A 149 7.54 23.70 11.39
N SER A 150 6.97 24.39 10.39
CA SER A 150 5.76 25.19 10.56
C SER A 150 4.57 24.66 9.76
N TYR A 151 3.35 24.94 10.23
CA TYR A 151 2.12 24.61 9.50
C TYR A 151 2.08 25.26 8.10
N GLN A 152 2.64 26.46 7.95
CA GLN A 152 2.72 27.15 6.67
C GLN A 152 3.60 26.39 5.66
N GLU A 153 4.73 25.83 6.11
CA GLU A 153 5.59 25.02 5.25
C GLU A 153 4.95 23.68 4.88
N ILE A 154 4.24 23.05 5.83
CA ILE A 154 3.43 21.85 5.56
C ILE A 154 2.37 22.13 4.49
N ALA A 155 1.64 23.25 4.62
CA ALA A 155 0.63 23.65 3.65
C ALA A 155 1.24 23.93 2.27
N LYS A 156 2.42 24.57 2.20
CA LYS A 156 3.16 24.78 0.94
C LYS A 156 3.59 23.46 0.31
N ALA A 157 4.14 22.52 1.08
CA ALA A 157 4.53 21.20 0.59
C ALA A 157 3.32 20.42 0.04
N ALA A 158 2.19 20.44 0.76
CA ALA A 158 0.94 19.83 0.29
C ALA A 158 0.43 20.48 -1.01
N GLN A 159 0.53 21.80 -1.14
CA GLN A 159 0.18 22.50 -2.39
C GLN A 159 1.09 22.09 -3.56
N GLN A 160 2.41 21.96 -3.33
CA GLN A 160 3.33 21.49 -4.36
C GLN A 160 2.99 20.08 -4.84
N LEU A 161 2.62 19.20 -3.91
CA LEU A 161 2.20 17.84 -4.22
C LEU A 161 0.92 17.85 -5.09
N ARG A 162 -0.04 18.74 -4.80
CA ARG A 162 -1.23 18.93 -5.65
C ARG A 162 -0.89 19.44 -7.05
N THR A 163 0.08 20.36 -7.17
CA THR A 163 0.50 20.88 -8.49
C THR A 163 1.18 19.85 -9.37
N GLN A 164 1.66 18.73 -8.82
CA GLN A 164 2.26 17.63 -9.59
C GLN A 164 1.21 16.70 -10.24
N GLY A 165 -0.08 16.95 -10.02
CA GLY A 165 -1.18 16.20 -10.66
C GLY A 165 -1.99 15.32 -9.71
N ILE A 166 -1.76 15.44 -8.41
CA ILE A 166 -2.53 14.73 -7.38
C ILE A 166 -3.73 15.60 -7.00
N ALA A 167 -4.94 15.11 -7.30
CA ALA A 167 -6.15 15.92 -7.22
C ALA A 167 -6.57 16.23 -5.77
N HIS A 168 -6.44 15.24 -4.88
CA HIS A 168 -6.94 15.28 -3.50
C HIS A 168 -5.89 14.89 -2.45
#